data_AF-A0A9P6WW09-F1
#
_entry.id   AF-A0A9P6WW09-F1
#
_cell.length_a   1.000
_cell.length_b   1.000
_cell.length_c   1.000
_cell.angle_alpha   90.00
_cell.angle_beta   90.00
_cell.angle_gamma   90.00
#
_symmetry.space_group_name_H-M   'P 1'
#
loop_
_entity.id
_entity.type
_entity.pdbx_description
1 polymer ?
#
loop_
_entity_poly.entity_id
_entity_poly.type
_entity_poly.pdbx_seq_one_letter_code
_entity_poly.pdbx_strand_id
1 'polypeptide(L)'
;MDMQYTKSTNYIKHFFLLNLQRIRKYEAPRHGHLGFGPRKRTRSHRGRVKAYPKDDAKKPVHLTAFMGYKAGMTHIVRDLERPGSSKF
;
A
#
# COMPACT_ATOMS: atom_id res chain seq x y z
N MET A 1 2.56 -64.18 3.34
CA MET A 1 2.59 -62.95 2.52
C MET A 1 1.58 -61.99 3.11
N ASP A 2 1.75 -60.68 2.95
CA ASP A 2 0.77 -59.64 3.33
C ASP A 2 0.86 -59.06 4.76
N MET A 3 2.00 -58.45 5.10
CA MET A 3 2.01 -57.40 6.14
C MET A 3 3.11 -56.34 5.95
N GLN A 4 3.44 -55.99 4.70
CA GLN A 4 4.36 -54.89 4.36
C GLN A 4 3.70 -53.81 3.46
N TYR A 5 2.45 -54.02 3.00
CA TYR A 5 1.76 -53.17 2.02
C TYR A 5 0.65 -52.27 2.62
N THR A 6 0.66 -52.03 3.94
CA THR A 6 -0.32 -51.13 4.59
C THR A 6 0.31 -49.88 5.22
N LYS A 7 1.66 -49.78 5.22
CA LYS A 7 2.36 -48.58 5.72
C LYS A 7 2.60 -47.55 4.62
N SER A 8 2.91 -47.95 3.39
CA SER A 8 3.16 -47.02 2.26
C SER A 8 1.90 -46.27 1.80
N THR A 9 0.74 -46.93 1.83
CA THR A 9 -0.54 -46.36 1.41
C THR A 9 -1.05 -45.26 2.34
N ASN A 10 -0.65 -45.30 3.63
CA ASN A 10 -0.97 -44.24 4.59
C ASN A 10 -0.14 -42.97 4.36
N TYR A 11 1.16 -43.08 4.05
CA TYR A 11 1.98 -41.91 3.70
C TYR A 11 1.54 -41.27 2.38
N ILE A 12 1.14 -42.07 1.38
CA ILE A 12 0.64 -41.55 0.10
C ILE A 12 -0.72 -40.84 0.27
N LYS A 13 -1.64 -41.41 1.07
CA LYS A 13 -2.92 -40.74 1.41
C LYS A 13 -2.71 -39.48 2.25
N HIS A 14 -1.78 -39.49 3.20
CA HIS A 14 -1.49 -38.33 4.05
C HIS A 14 -0.80 -37.21 3.27
N PHE A 15 0.11 -37.55 2.34
CA PHE A 15 0.72 -36.60 1.42
C PHE A 15 -0.30 -35.97 0.47
N PHE A 16 -1.28 -36.74 -0.03
CA PHE A 16 -2.33 -36.20 -0.89
C PHE A 16 -3.33 -35.30 -0.14
N LEU A 17 -3.70 -35.64 1.10
CA LEU A 17 -4.64 -34.86 1.92
C LEU A 17 -4.03 -33.55 2.46
N LEU A 18 -2.73 -33.51 2.78
CA LEU A 18 -2.05 -32.28 3.23
C LEU A 18 -1.91 -31.22 2.13
N ASN A 19 -2.01 -31.60 0.86
CA ASN A 19 -1.90 -30.66 -0.27
C ASN A 19 -3.23 -29.96 -0.62
N LEU A 20 -4.38 -30.48 -0.17
CA LEU A 20 -5.73 -30.01 -0.56
C LEU A 20 -6.23 -28.81 0.28
N GLN A 21 -5.71 -28.61 1.49
CA GLN A 21 -6.11 -27.51 2.38
C GLN A 21 -5.40 -26.16 2.13
N ARG A 22 -4.53 -26.06 1.12
CA ARG A 22 -3.63 -24.89 0.93
C ARG A 22 -4.17 -23.75 0.05
N ILE A 23 -5.32 -23.90 -0.58
CA ILE A 23 -5.81 -22.92 -1.57
C ILE A 23 -6.89 -22.04 -0.94
N ARG A 24 -6.73 -20.72 -1.08
CA ARG A 24 -7.71 -19.74 -0.59
C ARG A 24 -9.03 -19.93 -1.35
N LYS A 25 -10.15 -20.11 -0.62
CA LYS A 25 -11.47 -20.45 -1.20
C LYS A 25 -12.10 -19.35 -2.07
N TYR A 26 -11.86 -18.08 -1.74
CA TYR A 26 -12.37 -16.92 -2.48
C TYR A 26 -11.27 -15.88 -2.62
N GLU A 27 -11.19 -15.20 -3.76
CA GLU A 27 -10.28 -14.07 -3.92
C GLU A 27 -10.64 -12.93 -2.97
N ALA A 28 -9.64 -12.20 -2.51
CA ALA A 28 -9.85 -10.91 -1.87
C ALA A 28 -8.70 -9.98 -2.20
N PRO A 29 -8.96 -8.66 -2.26
CA PRO A 29 -7.91 -7.68 -2.44
C PRO A 29 -6.91 -7.76 -1.29
N ARG A 30 -5.66 -7.49 -1.62
CA ARG A 30 -4.57 -7.50 -0.65
C ARG A 30 -4.77 -6.39 0.40
N HIS A 31 -4.50 -6.70 1.66
CA HIS A 31 -4.60 -5.70 2.73
C HIS A 31 -3.42 -4.71 2.70
N GLY A 32 -3.75 -3.43 2.50
CA GLY A 32 -2.81 -2.31 2.49
C GLY A 32 -1.99 -2.18 1.21
N HIS A 33 -1.06 -1.22 1.18
CA HIS A 33 -0.16 -0.96 0.05
C HIS A 33 1.28 -1.40 0.36
N LEU A 34 1.95 -2.14 -0.55
CA LEU A 34 3.28 -2.74 -0.30
C LEU A 34 4.41 -1.72 -0.37
N GLY A 35 4.26 -0.66 -1.17
CA GLY A 35 5.30 0.36 -1.32
C GLY A 35 5.55 1.21 -0.06
N PHE A 36 4.72 1.07 0.98
CA PHE A 36 4.95 1.68 2.30
C PHE A 36 5.48 0.68 3.34
N GLY A 37 5.87 -0.52 2.91
CA GLY A 37 6.67 -1.45 3.71
C GLY A 37 8.16 -1.12 3.59
N PRO A 38 8.98 -1.34 4.64
CA PRO A 38 8.63 -1.77 5.99
C PRO A 38 7.98 -0.65 6.84
N ARG A 39 6.97 -0.99 7.66
CA ARG A 39 6.27 -0.04 8.55
C ARG A 39 7.09 0.27 9.81
N LYS A 40 8.23 0.92 9.64
CA LYS A 40 9.14 1.36 10.72
C LYS A 40 9.00 2.86 10.96
N ARG A 41 9.45 3.33 12.12
CA ARG A 41 9.58 4.78 12.38
C ARG A 41 10.58 5.39 11.40
N THR A 42 10.27 6.60 10.93
CA THR A 42 11.20 7.34 10.06
C THR A 42 12.44 7.73 10.83
N ARG A 43 13.59 7.78 10.14
CA ARG A 43 14.86 8.23 10.75
C ARG A 43 14.88 9.74 11.01
N SER A 44 14.23 10.52 10.15
CA SER A 44 14.18 11.98 10.24
C SER A 44 12.85 12.45 10.83
N HIS A 45 12.92 13.48 11.68
CA HIS A 45 11.76 14.19 12.20
C HIS A 45 11.08 15.09 11.16
N ARG A 46 11.85 15.63 10.21
CA ARG A 46 11.34 16.45 9.11
C ARG A 46 11.21 15.62 7.84
N GLY A 47 10.22 15.95 7.00
CA GLY A 47 10.07 15.33 5.68
C GLY A 47 11.28 15.64 4.79
N ARG A 48 11.87 14.61 4.18
CA ARG A 48 12.94 14.77 3.19
C ARG A 48 12.33 14.81 1.78
N VAL A 49 12.64 15.86 1.02
CA VAL A 49 12.27 15.93 -0.40
C VAL A 49 13.13 14.95 -1.20
N LYS A 50 12.49 14.03 -1.92
CA LYS A 50 13.18 13.05 -2.77
C LYS A 50 13.30 13.51 -4.23
N ALA A 51 12.37 14.35 -4.68
CA ALA A 51 12.34 14.90 -6.02
C ALA A 51 11.73 16.30 -5.97
N TYR A 52 12.39 17.24 -6.64
CA TYR A 52 11.90 18.60 -6.85
C TYR A 52 11.16 18.68 -8.19
N PRO A 53 10.35 19.74 -8.43
CA PRO A 53 9.79 20.01 -9.76
C PRO A 53 10.87 20.05 -10.84
N LYS A 54 10.51 19.65 -12.06
CA LYS A 54 11.40 19.80 -13.21
C LYS A 54 11.57 21.27 -13.55
N ASP A 55 12.77 21.66 -13.94
CA ASP A 55 13.11 23.04 -14.26
C ASP A 55 12.54 23.48 -15.61
N ASP A 56 12.22 24.76 -15.74
CA ASP A 56 11.77 25.43 -16.97
C ASP A 56 12.50 26.76 -17.10
N ALA A 57 13.49 26.79 -18.00
CA ALA A 57 14.38 27.93 -18.20
C ALA A 57 13.67 29.21 -18.69
N LYS A 58 12.41 29.12 -19.16
CA LYS A 58 11.64 30.29 -19.57
C LYS A 58 11.06 31.08 -18.39
N LYS A 59 10.95 30.44 -17.22
CA LYS A 59 10.32 31.04 -16.04
C LYS A 59 11.37 31.73 -15.17
N PRO A 60 11.01 32.81 -14.46
CA PRO A 60 11.91 33.43 -13.51
C PRO A 60 12.25 32.49 -12.36
N VAL A 61 13.41 32.72 -11.75
CA VAL A 61 13.92 31.97 -10.60
C VAL A 61 12.92 32.06 -9.44
N HIS A 62 12.55 30.91 -8.88
CA HIS A 62 11.66 30.83 -7.73
C HIS A 62 12.12 29.74 -6.76
N LEU A 63 11.77 29.90 -5.49
CA LEU A 63 12.03 28.89 -4.47
C LEU A 63 11.06 27.72 -4.61
N THR A 64 11.57 26.50 -4.46
CA THR A 64 10.81 25.27 -4.71
C THR A 64 10.15 24.68 -3.47
N ALA A 65 10.58 25.08 -2.28
CA ALA A 65 10.07 24.54 -1.02
C ALA A 65 10.12 25.57 0.12
N PHE A 66 9.22 25.40 1.09
CA PHE A 66 9.14 26.19 2.32
C PHE A 66 8.84 25.29 3.52
N MET A 67 9.26 25.70 4.72
CA MET A 67 9.00 24.95 5.96
C MET A 67 7.81 25.55 6.73
N GLY A 68 6.79 24.73 6.99
CA GLY A 68 5.64 25.11 7.82
C GLY A 68 5.48 24.21 9.04
N TYR A 69 4.79 24.71 10.06
CA TYR A 69 4.42 23.97 11.27
C TYR A 69 2.90 23.94 11.39
N LYS A 70 2.34 22.79 11.79
CA LYS A 70 0.89 22.64 11.97
C LYS A 70 0.45 23.36 13.24
N ALA A 71 -0.36 24.41 13.11
CA ALA A 71 -0.92 25.17 14.24
C ALA A 71 -2.29 24.65 14.71
N GLY A 72 -3.16 24.21 13.79
CA GLY A 72 -4.52 23.76 14.11
C GLY A 72 -5.33 23.43 12.86
N MET A 73 -6.65 23.27 13.01
CA MET A 73 -7.61 23.13 11.91
C MET A 73 -8.90 23.90 12.23
N THR A 74 -9.44 24.57 11.22
CA THR A 74 -10.74 25.28 11.24
C THR A 74 -11.53 24.93 9.98
N HIS A 75 -12.81 25.28 9.92
CA HIS A 75 -13.63 25.17 8.72
C HIS A 75 -13.88 26.55 8.12
N ILE A 76 -14.01 26.62 6.79
CA ILE A 76 -14.28 27.85 6.03
C ILE A 76 -15.38 27.52 5.01
N VAL A 77 -16.33 28.43 4.85
CA VAL A 77 -17.32 28.38 3.76
C VAL A 77 -16.75 29.10 2.54
N ARG A 78 -16.83 28.47 1.37
CA ARG A 78 -16.41 29.03 0.08
C ARG A 78 -17.39 28.63 -1.01
N ASP A 79 -17.63 29.52 -1.95
CA ASP A 79 -18.39 29.21 -3.16
C ASP A 79 -17.55 28.31 -4.08
N LEU A 80 -18.19 27.38 -4.78
CA LEU A 80 -17.52 26.41 -5.64
C LEU A 80 -17.70 26.79 -7.11
N GLU A 81 -16.67 27.39 -7.72
CA GLU A 81 -16.66 27.64 -9.16
C GLU A 81 -16.02 26.45 -9.90
N ARG A 82 -16.78 25.38 -10.10
CA ARG A 82 -16.35 24.22 -10.89
C ARG A 82 -17.46 23.78 -11.85
N PRO A 83 -17.36 24.05 -13.15
CA PRO A 83 -18.40 23.67 -14.11
C PRO A 83 -18.55 22.14 -14.15
N GLY A 84 -19.79 21.66 -14.18
CA GLY A 84 -20.12 20.23 -14.28
C GLY A 84 -19.99 19.44 -12.97
N SER A 85 -19.71 20.07 -11.82
CA SER A 85 -19.91 19.40 -10.54
C SER A 85 -21.37 19.39 -10.14
N SER A 86 -21.82 18.28 -9.54
CA SER A 86 -23.18 18.17 -8.97
C SER A 86 -23.47 19.22 -7.89
N LYS A 87 -22.41 19.80 -7.31
CA LYS A 87 -22.50 20.97 -6.44
C LYS A 87 -22.30 22.18 -7.35
N PHE A 88 -23.41 22.81 -7.73
CA PHE A 88 -23.43 24.15 -8.31
C PHE A 88 -23.30 25.18 -7.20
#